data_AF-A0A945K2N6-F1
#
_entry.id   AF-A0A945K2N6-F1
#
_cell.length_a   1.000
_cell.length_b   1.000
_cell.length_c   1.000
_cell.angle_alpha   90.00
_cell.angle_beta   90.00
_cell.angle_gamma   90.00
#
_symmetry.space_group_name_H-M   'P 1'
#
loop_
_entity.id
_entity.type
_entity.pdbx_description
1 polymer ?
#
loop_
_entity_poly.entity_id
_entity_poly.type
_entity_poly.pdbx_seq_one_letter_code
_entity_poly.pdbx_strand_id
1 'polypeptide(L)'
;MSAMRLGQFTKLTGGDGADIHVIADDGSNFRDLPWGRDGNEYCQGHQCWIGASDRALTSTGKRAPKCAELIEARAVPHVGHEGLKTPGGVRNDLSRQHPQPDFYHFATDAAGTRLITDSGPRDGGGGLWLGTIPRDETQAIQDWAYLMNPGSSWQKHTHIHPFLSPDGKTGFFNSDESGESQCYMVRGWA
;
A
#
# COMPACT_ATOMS: atom_id res chain seq x y z
N MET A 1 11.32 -33.82 15.94
CA MET A 1 12.13 -33.23 14.85
C MET A 1 11.16 -32.69 13.81
N SER A 2 10.99 -31.37 13.72
CA SER A 2 10.14 -30.76 12.71
C SER A 2 10.88 -30.80 11.37
N ALA A 3 10.27 -31.38 10.34
CA ALA A 3 10.84 -31.38 9.01
C ALA A 3 10.91 -29.94 8.50
N MET A 4 12.12 -29.45 8.22
CA MET A 4 12.34 -28.20 7.51
C MET A 4 11.61 -28.31 6.16
N ARG A 5 10.48 -27.61 6.01
CA ARG A 5 9.89 -27.37 4.69
C ARG A 5 10.84 -26.43 3.96
N LEU A 6 11.57 -26.94 2.98
CA LEU A 6 12.29 -26.10 2.03
C LEU A 6 11.25 -25.30 1.25
N GLY A 7 11.22 -23.98 1.48
CA GLY A 7 10.37 -23.08 0.71
C GLY A 7 10.79 -23.08 -0.76
N GLN A 8 9.83 -23.17 -1.67
CA GLN A 8 10.09 -22.92 -3.09
C GLN A 8 9.94 -21.42 -3.38
N PHE A 9 10.98 -20.82 -3.95
CA PHE A 9 10.89 -19.46 -4.47
C PHE A 9 10.22 -19.48 -5.84
N THR A 10 8.89 -19.31 -5.85
CA THR A 10 8.16 -18.95 -7.07
C THR A 10 8.23 -17.44 -7.27
N LYS A 11 8.38 -16.97 -8.50
CA LYS A 11 8.31 -15.54 -8.83
C LYS A 11 7.01 -14.98 -8.26
N LEU A 12 7.11 -13.97 -7.39
CA LEU A 12 5.99 -13.31 -6.69
C LEU A 12 4.87 -12.82 -7.62
N THR A 13 5.18 -12.66 -8.92
CA THR A 13 4.29 -12.17 -9.98
C THR A 13 3.77 -13.25 -10.94
N GLY A 14 3.92 -14.55 -10.64
CA GLY A 14 3.34 -15.64 -11.42
C GLY A 14 2.02 -16.15 -10.80
N GLY A 15 1.01 -16.45 -11.63
CA GLY A 15 -0.29 -16.97 -11.19
C GLY A 15 -1.18 -15.89 -10.54
N ASP A 16 -1.76 -16.22 -9.39
CA ASP A 16 -2.69 -15.36 -8.63
C ASP A 16 -1.99 -14.26 -7.82
N GLY A 17 -0.66 -14.25 -7.73
CA GLY A 17 0.11 -13.30 -6.92
C GLY A 17 0.45 -13.85 -5.54
N ALA A 18 0.74 -12.97 -4.57
CA ALA A 18 1.15 -13.34 -3.22
C ALA A 18 0.11 -12.91 -2.16
N ASP A 19 -0.02 -13.72 -1.12
CA ASP A 19 -0.71 -13.36 0.12
C ASP A 19 0.20 -12.54 1.03
N ILE A 20 -0.43 -11.77 1.92
CA ILE A 20 0.27 -11.10 3.01
C ILE A 20 -0.24 -11.68 4.32
N HIS A 21 0.70 -12.08 5.17
CA HIS A 21 0.42 -12.72 6.44
C HIS A 21 1.00 -11.91 7.60
N VAL A 22 0.38 -12.02 8.76
CA VAL A 22 0.90 -11.50 10.03
C VAL A 22 1.31 -12.69 10.88
N ILE A 23 2.51 -12.62 11.45
CA ILE A 23 3.07 -13.66 12.32
C ILE A 23 3.63 -12.98 13.57
N ALA A 24 3.45 -13.63 14.73
CA ALA A 24 4.11 -13.18 15.95
C ALA A 24 5.64 -13.34 15.83
N ASP A 25 6.38 -12.59 16.64
CA ASP A 25 7.85 -12.60 16.65
C ASP A 25 8.46 -13.93 17.13
N ASP A 26 7.69 -14.74 17.83
CA ASP A 26 8.01 -16.13 18.20
C ASP A 26 7.69 -17.15 17.08
N GLY A 27 7.17 -16.68 15.94
CA GLY A 27 6.76 -17.52 14.82
C GLY A 27 5.37 -18.17 14.98
N SER A 28 4.62 -17.83 16.04
CA SER A 28 3.27 -18.34 16.29
C SER A 28 2.19 -17.38 15.76
N ASN A 29 0.91 -17.70 16.05
CA ASN A 29 -0.25 -16.86 15.76
C ASN A 29 -0.27 -16.32 14.32
N PHE A 30 -0.11 -17.23 13.35
CA PHE A 30 -0.19 -16.91 11.94
C PHE A 30 -1.61 -16.43 11.60
N ARG A 31 -1.71 -15.34 10.85
CA ARG A 31 -2.95 -14.68 10.46
C ARG A 31 -2.87 -14.19 9.02
N ASP A 32 -4.02 -14.08 8.38
CA ASP A 32 -4.14 -13.70 6.98
C ASP A 32 -4.69 -12.28 6.84
N LEU A 33 -4.14 -11.50 5.91
CA LEU A 33 -4.75 -10.27 5.43
C LEU A 33 -5.51 -10.59 4.13
N PRO A 34 -6.83 -10.31 4.05
CA PRO A 34 -7.68 -10.73 2.94
C PRO A 34 -7.47 -9.87 1.68
N TRP A 35 -6.31 -9.96 1.04
CA TRP A 35 -5.92 -9.11 -0.09
C TRP A 35 -5.52 -9.92 -1.33
N GLY A 36 -5.88 -9.40 -2.52
CA GLY A 36 -5.48 -9.96 -3.81
C GLY A 36 -5.83 -11.44 -4.02
N ARG A 37 -5.11 -12.08 -4.94
CA ARG A 37 -5.12 -13.53 -5.19
C ARG A 37 -6.44 -14.10 -5.73
N ASP A 38 -7.15 -13.33 -6.55
CA ASP A 38 -8.36 -13.83 -7.25
C ASP A 38 -8.19 -14.03 -8.75
N GLY A 39 -6.95 -13.89 -9.26
CA GLY A 39 -6.60 -13.96 -10.68
C GLY A 39 -6.68 -12.60 -11.40
N ASN A 40 -7.41 -11.63 -10.87
CA ASN A 40 -7.48 -10.26 -11.38
C ASN A 40 -6.67 -9.27 -10.51
N GLU A 41 -6.88 -9.33 -9.22
CA GLU A 41 -6.27 -8.52 -8.17
C GLU A 41 -5.06 -9.24 -7.56
N TYR A 42 -3.96 -8.53 -7.36
CA TYR A 42 -2.74 -9.08 -6.74
C TYR A 42 -2.02 -8.03 -5.89
N CYS A 43 -1.38 -8.46 -4.80
CA CYS A 43 -0.56 -7.58 -3.96
C CYS A 43 0.67 -7.07 -4.73
N GLN A 44 0.96 -5.77 -4.63
CA GLN A 44 2.11 -5.15 -5.31
C GLN A 44 3.42 -5.24 -4.53
N GLY A 45 3.36 -5.57 -3.24
CA GLY A 45 4.54 -5.73 -2.37
C GLY A 45 4.87 -4.50 -1.50
N HIS A 46 3.95 -3.55 -1.39
CA HIS A 46 4.02 -2.45 -0.41
C HIS A 46 2.85 -2.56 0.58
N GLN A 47 3.17 -2.44 1.88
CA GLN A 47 2.19 -2.52 2.96
C GLN A 47 2.66 -1.72 4.17
N CYS A 48 1.71 -1.13 4.90
CA CYS A 48 1.96 -0.46 6.17
C CYS A 48 0.77 -0.63 7.14
N TRP A 49 0.98 -0.29 8.40
CA TRP A 49 -0.11 -0.11 9.36
C TRP A 49 -0.76 1.26 9.19
N ILE A 50 -2.03 1.39 9.56
CA ILE A 50 -2.72 2.67 9.66
C ILE A 50 -2.53 3.19 11.09
N GLY A 51 -1.57 4.09 11.25
CA GLY A 51 -1.17 4.64 12.55
C GLY A 51 -0.77 3.56 13.54
N ALA A 52 -1.24 3.70 14.79
CA ALA A 52 -1.05 2.72 15.86
C ALA A 52 -2.19 1.68 15.95
N SER A 53 -3.02 1.54 14.92
CA SER A 53 -4.12 0.57 14.91
C SER A 53 -3.69 -0.80 14.37
N ASP A 54 -4.58 -1.78 14.48
CA ASP A 54 -4.47 -3.10 13.87
C ASP A 54 -5.08 -3.17 12.44
N ARG A 55 -5.45 -2.01 11.87
CA ARG A 55 -5.78 -1.90 10.44
C ARG A 55 -4.49 -1.83 9.65
N ALA A 56 -4.36 -2.68 8.65
CA ALA A 56 -3.27 -2.64 7.69
C ALA A 56 -3.76 -2.09 6.35
N LEU A 57 -2.84 -1.53 5.58
CA LEU A 57 -3.07 -0.99 4.25
C LEU A 57 -2.09 -1.62 3.26
N THR A 58 -2.58 -2.05 2.10
CA THR A 58 -1.76 -2.42 0.96
C THR A 58 -2.19 -1.66 -0.30
N SER A 59 -1.36 -1.68 -1.33
CA SER A 59 -1.82 -1.42 -2.69
C SER A 59 -1.93 -2.73 -3.46
N THR A 60 -3.08 -2.94 -4.10
CA THR A 60 -3.30 -4.07 -4.99
C THR A 60 -3.42 -3.60 -6.43
N GLY A 61 -2.76 -4.34 -7.34
CA GLY A 61 -2.89 -4.12 -8.77
C GLY A 61 -4.03 -4.96 -9.33
N LYS A 62 -4.82 -4.39 -10.24
CA LYS A 62 -5.81 -5.13 -11.04
C LYS A 62 -5.37 -5.25 -12.48
N ARG A 63 -5.68 -6.40 -13.09
CA ARG A 63 -5.47 -6.63 -14.54
C ARG A 63 -6.56 -5.96 -15.36
N ALA A 64 -7.82 -6.02 -14.91
CA ALA A 64 -8.99 -5.48 -15.59
C ALA A 64 -10.05 -4.93 -14.58
N PRO A 65 -10.42 -3.64 -14.66
CA PRO A 65 -9.66 -2.58 -15.33
C PRO A 65 -8.26 -2.46 -14.74
N LYS A 66 -7.30 -2.00 -15.54
CA LYS A 66 -5.93 -1.81 -15.07
C LYS A 66 -5.87 -0.60 -14.15
N CYS A 67 -5.65 -0.83 -12.87
CA CYS A 67 -5.46 0.20 -11.86
C CYS A 67 -4.71 -0.36 -10.64
N ALA A 68 -4.35 0.53 -9.73
CA ALA A 68 -3.76 0.17 -8.45
C ALA A 68 -4.51 0.86 -7.31
N GLU A 69 -5.18 0.05 -6.47
CA GLU A 69 -6.12 0.48 -5.44
C GLU A 69 -5.51 0.37 -4.05
N LEU A 70 -5.92 1.26 -3.16
CA LEU A 70 -5.52 1.24 -1.74
C LEU A 70 -6.55 0.45 -0.96
N ILE A 71 -6.14 -0.71 -0.45
CA ILE A 71 -7.02 -1.66 0.22
C ILE A 71 -6.59 -1.78 1.67
N GLU A 72 -7.51 -1.48 2.58
CA GLU A 72 -7.31 -1.79 3.99
C GLU A 72 -7.97 -3.10 4.39
N ALA A 73 -7.43 -3.74 5.44
CA ALA A 73 -8.07 -4.86 6.11
C ALA A 73 -7.52 -5.05 7.53
N ARG A 74 -8.17 -5.94 8.27
CA ARG A 74 -7.68 -6.48 9.55
C ARG A 74 -7.26 -7.93 9.36
N ALA A 75 -6.24 -8.35 10.10
CA ALA A 75 -5.76 -9.72 10.04
C ALA A 75 -6.76 -10.68 10.70
N VAL A 76 -7.10 -11.79 10.04
CA VAL A 76 -8.01 -12.83 10.53
C VAL A 76 -7.26 -14.15 10.77
N PRO A 77 -7.83 -15.13 11.50
CA PRO A 77 -7.16 -16.42 11.73
C PRO A 77 -6.70 -17.07 10.42
N HIS A 78 -5.49 -17.63 10.41
CA HIS A 78 -4.93 -18.24 9.22
C HIS A 78 -5.73 -19.45 8.75
N VAL A 79 -6.05 -19.48 7.45
CA VAL A 79 -6.71 -20.61 6.78
C VAL A 79 -5.95 -21.13 5.56
N GLY A 80 -4.84 -20.47 5.19
CA GLY A 80 -4.02 -20.85 4.04
C GLY A 80 -3.63 -19.63 3.21
N HIS A 81 -3.65 -19.81 1.88
CA HIS A 81 -3.25 -18.80 0.90
C HIS A 81 -4.45 -18.45 0.02
N GLU A 82 -5.52 -17.95 0.65
CA GLU A 82 -6.82 -17.68 0.03
C GLU A 82 -6.99 -16.23 -0.43
N GLY A 83 -6.04 -15.34 -0.12
CA GLY A 83 -6.09 -13.91 -0.40
C GLY A 83 -7.43 -13.29 -0.02
N LEU A 84 -8.06 -12.59 -0.96
CA LEU A 84 -9.35 -11.94 -0.72
C LEU A 84 -10.50 -12.90 -0.41
N LYS A 85 -10.36 -14.21 -0.67
CA LYS A 85 -11.36 -15.24 -0.36
C LYS A 85 -11.24 -15.78 1.06
N THR A 86 -10.29 -15.28 1.86
CA THR A 86 -10.11 -15.66 3.26
C THR A 86 -11.42 -15.51 4.05
N PRO A 87 -11.98 -16.61 4.63
CA PRO A 87 -13.24 -16.57 5.35
C PRO A 87 -13.22 -15.61 6.55
N GLY A 88 -14.27 -14.82 6.70
CA GLY A 88 -14.36 -13.81 7.76
C GLY A 88 -13.50 -12.56 7.52
N GLY A 89 -12.77 -12.50 6.40
CA GLY A 89 -12.02 -11.32 5.98
C GLY A 89 -12.94 -10.12 5.74
N VAL A 90 -12.62 -8.99 6.37
CA VAL A 90 -13.23 -7.69 6.09
C VAL A 90 -12.15 -6.79 5.51
N ARG A 91 -12.46 -6.20 4.35
CA ARG A 91 -11.60 -5.29 3.62
C ARG A 91 -12.39 -4.13 3.05
N ASN A 92 -11.73 -3.03 2.79
CA ASN A 92 -12.34 -1.83 2.23
C ASN A 92 -11.40 -1.21 1.19
N ASP A 93 -11.95 -0.86 0.03
CA ASP A 93 -11.23 -0.07 -0.98
C ASP A 93 -11.32 1.39 -0.60
N LEU A 94 -10.23 1.89 -0.02
CA LEU A 94 -10.07 3.27 0.42
C LEU A 94 -9.97 4.25 -0.76
N SER A 95 -9.61 3.77 -1.95
CA SER A 95 -9.40 4.59 -3.14
C SER A 95 -10.60 4.64 -4.10
N ARG A 96 -11.69 3.91 -3.83
CA ARG A 96 -12.86 3.77 -4.73
C ARG A 96 -13.54 5.06 -5.19
N GLN A 97 -13.33 6.18 -4.48
CA GLN A 97 -13.87 7.50 -4.84
C GLN A 97 -12.88 8.37 -5.61
N HIS A 98 -11.62 7.96 -5.71
CA HIS A 98 -10.63 8.62 -6.54
C HIS A 98 -10.89 8.26 -8.01
N PRO A 99 -10.96 9.24 -8.93
CA PRO A 99 -11.40 8.98 -10.32
C PRO A 99 -10.45 8.08 -11.11
N GLN A 100 -9.18 8.00 -10.72
CA GLN A 100 -8.17 7.18 -11.38
C GLN A 100 -7.16 6.68 -10.35
N PRO A 101 -7.45 5.58 -9.63
CA PRO A 101 -6.51 5.02 -8.66
C PRO A 101 -5.35 4.35 -9.40
N ASP A 102 -4.14 4.83 -9.15
CA ASP A 102 -2.91 4.25 -9.68
C ASP A 102 -1.80 4.40 -8.64
N PHE A 103 -2.09 4.00 -7.40
CA PHE A 103 -1.26 4.24 -6.22
C PHE A 103 -0.32 3.07 -5.95
N TYR A 104 0.98 3.30 -5.75
CA TYR A 104 1.96 2.21 -5.66
C TYR A 104 2.65 2.13 -4.30
N HIS A 105 3.03 3.28 -3.76
CA HIS A 105 3.68 3.41 -2.47
C HIS A 105 2.99 4.48 -1.64
N PHE A 106 3.00 4.27 -0.34
CA PHE A 106 2.25 5.11 0.59
C PHE A 106 2.73 4.92 2.02
N ALA A 107 2.39 5.86 2.87
CA ALA A 107 2.47 5.70 4.32
C ALA A 107 1.38 6.50 5.01
N THR A 108 1.14 6.18 6.28
CA THR A 108 0.26 6.97 7.14
C THR A 108 1.06 7.73 8.18
N ASP A 109 0.45 8.75 8.76
CA ASP A 109 0.95 9.36 10.00
C ASP A 109 0.77 8.41 11.20
N ALA A 110 1.36 8.75 12.35
CA ALA A 110 1.28 7.91 13.55
C ALA A 110 -0.16 7.82 14.10
N ALA A 111 -0.97 8.85 13.86
CA ALA A 111 -2.38 8.88 14.27
C ALA A 111 -3.29 8.01 13.37
N GLY A 112 -2.84 7.61 12.18
CA GLY A 112 -3.65 6.89 11.20
C GLY A 112 -4.75 7.75 10.59
N THR A 113 -4.55 9.07 10.56
CA THR A 113 -5.53 10.05 10.06
C THR A 113 -5.15 10.63 8.71
N ARG A 114 -3.87 10.60 8.35
CA ARG A 114 -3.38 11.08 7.06
C ARG A 114 -2.70 9.96 6.29
N LEU A 115 -2.88 10.01 4.98
CA LEU A 115 -2.19 9.21 3.98
C LEU A 115 -1.35 10.15 3.11
N ILE A 116 -0.13 9.74 2.80
CA ILE A 116 0.60 10.22 1.62
C ILE A 116 0.80 9.06 0.65
N THR A 117 0.65 9.30 -0.65
CA THR A 117 0.83 8.26 -1.67
C THR A 117 1.34 8.84 -2.98
N ASP A 118 2.12 8.04 -3.70
CA ASP A 118 2.46 8.34 -5.08
C ASP A 118 1.40 7.80 -6.04
N SER A 119 1.30 8.37 -7.23
CA SER A 119 0.46 7.84 -8.29
C SER A 119 1.05 8.00 -9.68
N GLY A 120 0.61 7.16 -10.62
CA GLY A 120 0.92 7.33 -12.04
C GLY A 120 0.26 8.57 -12.67
N PRO A 121 0.51 8.84 -13.96
CA PRO A 121 1.26 7.99 -14.88
C PRO A 121 2.78 8.12 -14.69
N ARG A 122 3.48 6.99 -14.85
CA ARG A 122 4.92 6.87 -14.55
C ARG A 122 5.83 7.60 -15.55
N ASP A 123 5.39 7.74 -16.79
CA ASP A 123 6.07 8.47 -17.86
C ASP A 123 5.93 10.00 -17.74
N GLY A 124 5.10 10.47 -16.81
CA GLY A 124 4.87 11.88 -16.54
C GLY A 124 5.55 12.43 -15.29
N GLY A 125 6.44 11.68 -14.62
CA GLY A 125 7.03 12.10 -13.33
C GLY A 125 6.26 11.65 -12.08
N GLY A 126 5.05 11.12 -12.28
CA GLY A 126 4.11 10.72 -11.24
C GLY A 126 3.36 11.87 -10.59
N GLY A 127 2.53 11.55 -9.60
CA GLY A 127 1.84 12.50 -8.74
C GLY A 127 2.08 12.15 -7.28
N LEU A 128 2.09 13.18 -6.42
CA LEU A 128 2.13 13.02 -4.98
C LEU A 128 0.83 13.57 -4.40
N TRP A 129 0.14 12.73 -3.62
CA TRP A 129 -1.19 13.03 -3.09
C TRP A 129 -1.22 12.87 -1.58
N LEU A 130 -2.01 13.73 -0.93
CA LEU A 130 -2.40 13.62 0.46
C LEU A 130 -3.89 13.27 0.53
N GLY A 131 -4.29 12.52 1.55
CA GLY A 131 -5.69 12.25 1.86
C GLY A 131 -5.93 12.03 3.34
N THR A 132 -7.19 12.15 3.74
CA THR A 132 -7.67 11.88 5.11
C THR A 132 -8.21 10.47 5.19
N ILE A 133 -7.66 9.66 6.10
CA ILE A 133 -8.16 8.31 6.37
C ILE A 133 -9.33 8.40 7.36
N PRO A 134 -10.53 7.91 7.00
CA PRO A 134 -11.66 7.93 7.91
C PRO A 134 -11.46 6.97 9.08
N ARG A 135 -12.03 7.34 10.24
CA ARG A 135 -12.13 6.45 11.41
C ARG A 135 -13.07 5.27 11.16
N ASP A 136 -14.11 5.50 10.36
CA ASP A 136 -15.06 4.49 9.91
C ASP A 136 -14.46 3.70 8.74
N GLU A 137 -14.16 2.42 9.00
CA GLU A 137 -13.56 1.46 8.05
C GLU A 137 -14.47 1.10 6.87
N THR A 138 -15.70 1.63 6.82
CA THR A 138 -16.56 1.49 5.66
C THR A 138 -16.42 2.64 4.67
N GLN A 139 -15.72 3.72 5.03
CA GLN A 139 -15.61 4.94 4.21
C GLN A 139 -14.36 4.93 3.33
N ALA A 140 -14.38 5.69 2.24
CA ALA A 140 -13.21 5.91 1.40
C ALA A 140 -12.35 7.05 1.96
N ILE A 141 -11.11 7.18 1.48
CA ILE A 141 -10.27 8.35 1.76
C ILE A 141 -11.00 9.62 1.35
N GLN A 142 -10.90 10.62 2.22
CA GLN A 142 -11.52 11.93 2.08
C GLN A 142 -10.46 12.99 1.77
N ASP A 143 -10.91 14.18 1.37
CA ASP A 143 -10.08 15.37 1.23
C ASP A 143 -8.79 15.17 0.41
N TRP A 144 -8.90 14.44 -0.71
CA TRP A 144 -7.79 14.25 -1.63
C TRP A 144 -7.21 15.59 -2.07
N ALA A 145 -5.92 15.78 -1.82
CA ALA A 145 -5.17 16.96 -2.22
C ALA A 145 -3.96 16.54 -3.05
N TYR A 146 -3.91 16.99 -4.31
CA TYR A 146 -2.69 16.91 -5.10
C TYR A 146 -1.65 17.85 -4.54
N LEU A 147 -0.46 17.36 -4.24
CA LEU A 147 0.63 18.16 -3.71
C LEU A 147 1.52 18.68 -4.83
N MET A 148 2.09 17.77 -5.63
CA MET A 148 2.99 18.11 -6.73
C MET A 148 3.28 16.90 -7.63
N ASN A 149 3.97 17.16 -8.73
CA ASN A 149 4.62 16.14 -9.55
C ASN A 149 6.07 15.99 -9.06
N PRO A 150 6.49 14.81 -8.55
CA PRO A 150 7.85 14.59 -8.09
C PRO A 150 8.94 14.70 -9.17
N GLY A 151 8.59 14.55 -10.45
CA GLY A 151 9.55 14.51 -11.55
C GLY A 151 10.39 13.22 -11.57
N SER A 152 9.91 12.15 -10.94
CA SER A 152 10.64 10.87 -10.86
C SER A 152 10.58 10.11 -12.18
N SER A 153 11.68 9.46 -12.56
CA SER A 153 11.76 8.53 -13.69
C SER A 153 11.12 7.16 -13.43
N TRP A 154 10.66 6.88 -12.20
CA TRP A 154 10.06 5.62 -11.79
C TRP A 154 10.94 4.38 -12.01
N GLN A 155 12.26 4.55 -12.05
CA GLN A 155 13.18 3.42 -12.01
C GLN A 155 13.13 2.78 -10.62
N LYS A 156 13.50 1.49 -10.53
CA LYS A 156 13.46 0.74 -9.27
C LYS A 156 14.19 1.44 -8.10
N HIS A 157 15.23 2.23 -8.41
CA HIS A 157 16.02 2.97 -7.43
C HIS A 157 15.56 4.42 -7.23
N THR A 158 14.57 4.90 -7.99
CA THR A 158 14.04 6.27 -7.95
C THR A 158 12.53 6.31 -7.70
N HIS A 159 11.92 5.19 -7.28
CA HIS A 159 10.52 5.17 -6.88
C HIS A 159 10.26 6.20 -5.78
N ILE A 160 9.13 6.91 -5.91
CA ILE A 160 8.80 8.07 -5.09
C ILE A 160 8.73 7.71 -3.59
N HIS A 161 8.17 6.53 -3.25
CA HIS A 161 8.16 5.97 -1.89
C HIS A 161 7.88 7.02 -0.80
N PRO A 162 6.74 7.73 -0.86
CA PRO A 162 6.52 8.81 0.06
C PRO A 162 6.17 8.30 1.46
N PHE A 163 6.62 9.03 2.48
CA PHE A 163 6.26 8.75 3.87
C PHE A 163 6.08 10.03 4.69
N LEU A 164 5.18 9.98 5.66
CA LEU A 164 4.85 11.12 6.52
C LEU A 164 5.77 11.20 7.74
N SER A 165 5.96 12.41 8.26
CA SER A 165 6.40 12.61 9.64
C SER A 165 5.36 12.01 10.61
N PRO A 166 5.74 11.66 11.86
CA PRO A 166 4.80 11.11 12.83
C PRO A 166 3.57 12.00 13.09
N ASP A 167 3.74 13.32 13.03
CA ASP A 167 2.65 14.30 13.21
C ASP A 167 1.84 14.59 11.93
N GLY A 168 2.19 13.98 10.80
CA GLY A 168 1.49 14.11 9.53
C GLY A 168 1.61 15.47 8.84
N LYS A 169 2.51 16.35 9.29
CA LYS A 169 2.63 17.74 8.78
C LYS A 169 3.67 17.91 7.68
N THR A 170 4.58 16.94 7.54
CA THR A 170 5.56 16.90 6.45
C THR A 170 5.64 15.50 5.88
N GLY A 171 6.22 15.38 4.70
CA GLY A 171 6.49 14.09 4.07
C GLY A 171 7.82 14.12 3.35
N PHE A 172 8.46 12.96 3.28
CA PHE A 172 9.63 12.72 2.43
C PHE A 172 9.25 11.88 1.23
N PHE A 173 9.99 12.02 0.14
CA PHE A 173 9.90 11.18 -1.05
C PHE A 173 11.23 11.18 -1.79
N ASN A 174 11.45 10.21 -2.69
CA ASN A 174 12.62 10.18 -3.57
C ASN A 174 12.26 10.70 -4.96
N SER A 175 13.20 11.35 -5.63
CA SER A 175 13.09 11.69 -7.04
C SER A 175 14.46 11.87 -7.67
N ASP A 176 14.56 11.68 -8.97
CA ASP A 176 15.72 12.00 -9.79
C ASP A 176 15.48 13.18 -10.74
N GLU A 177 14.52 14.06 -10.40
CA GLU A 177 14.14 15.23 -11.22
C GLU A 177 15.33 16.15 -11.57
N SER A 178 16.33 16.22 -10.69
CA SER A 178 17.54 17.00 -10.90
C SER A 178 18.55 16.36 -11.86
N GLY A 179 18.30 15.13 -12.32
CA GLY A 179 19.24 14.26 -13.04
C GLY A 179 20.01 13.29 -12.13
N GLU A 180 19.93 13.46 -10.82
CA GLU A 180 20.48 12.57 -9.80
C GLU A 180 19.42 12.20 -8.77
N SER A 181 19.44 10.96 -8.28
CA SER A 181 18.51 10.50 -7.24
C SER A 181 18.75 11.21 -5.92
N GLN A 182 17.74 11.92 -5.42
CA GLN A 182 17.76 12.64 -4.16
C GLN A 182 16.51 12.35 -3.32
N CYS A 183 16.59 12.68 -2.03
CA CYS A 183 15.46 12.64 -1.11
C CYS A 183 14.97 14.07 -0.85
N TYR A 184 13.68 14.31 -1.05
CA TYR A 184 13.03 15.61 -0.93
C TYR A 184 12.03 15.60 0.21
N MET A 185 11.89 16.75 0.88
CA MET A 185 10.82 16.97 1.87
C MET A 185 9.76 17.88 1.28
N VAL A 186 8.50 17.47 1.34
CA VAL A 186 7.33 18.29 1.04
C VAL A 186 6.63 18.68 2.36
N ARG A 187 6.14 19.92 2.42
CA ARG A 187 5.46 20.52 3.58
C ARG A 187 4.54 21.64 3.13
N GLY A 188 3.71 22.14 4.05
CA GLY A 188 2.92 23.36 3.83
C GLY A 188 1.41 23.13 3.73
N TRP A 189 0.92 21.93 4.02
CA TRP A 189 -0.48 21.69 4.30
C TRP A 189 -0.78 21.89 5.80
N ALA A 190 -2.01 22.27 6.11
CA ALA A 190 -2.52 22.43 7.48
C ALA A 190 -3.05 21.10 8.04
#